data_AF-A0A829F0E5-F1
#
_entry.id   AF-A0A829F0E5-F1
#
_cell.length_a   1.000
_cell.length_b   1.000
_cell.length_c   1.000
_cell.angle_alpha   90.00
_cell.angle_beta   90.00
_cell.angle_gamma   90.00
#
_symmetry.space_group_name_H-M   'P 1'
#
loop_
_entity.id
_entity.type
_entity.pdbx_description
1 polymer ?
#
loop_
_entity_poly.entity_id
_entity_poly.type
_entity_poly.pdbx_seq_one_letter_code
_entity_poly.pdbx_strand_id
1 'polypeptide(L)'
;MDKYGEDKKVATACKILDEGFEDAMQVMVLPENIRQRLRTTNVLERLNEEVRRRERVVRIFPNCDSVIRIIGALLMEKDDEWTSAPRKYLEFDRNEI
;
A
#
# COMPACT_ATOMS: atom_id res chain seq x y z
N MET A 1 -26.63 -8.39 2.83
CA MET A 1 -26.01 -7.22 3.48
C MET A 1 -26.93 -6.64 4.57
N ASP A 2 -27.88 -7.43 5.05
CA ASP A 2 -29.19 -6.92 5.48
C ASP A 2 -29.19 -6.40 6.92
N LYS A 3 -28.09 -6.61 7.64
CA LYS A 3 -27.90 -6.14 9.02
C LYS A 3 -27.28 -4.74 9.10
N TYR A 4 -26.56 -4.31 8.06
CA TYR A 4 -25.80 -3.04 8.05
C TYR A 4 -26.08 -2.15 6.83
N GLY A 5 -26.69 -2.68 5.77
CA GLY A 5 -26.99 -1.93 4.54
C GLY A 5 -27.98 -0.76 4.74
N GLU A 6 -28.75 -0.77 5.82
CA GLU A 6 -29.71 0.30 6.15
C GLU A 6 -29.11 1.42 7.02
N ASP A 7 -27.93 1.21 7.64
CA ASP A 7 -27.27 2.27 8.42
C ASP A 7 -26.59 3.26 7.48
N LYS A 8 -27.16 4.46 7.40
CA LYS A 8 -26.66 5.58 6.60
C LYS A 8 -25.20 5.93 6.87
N LYS A 9 -24.65 5.61 8.04
CA LYS A 9 -23.23 5.87 8.37
C LYS A 9 -22.27 4.97 7.60
N VAL A 10 -22.68 3.76 7.23
CA VAL A 10 -21.84 2.77 6.55
C VAL A 10 -22.29 2.46 5.12
N ALA A 11 -23.46 2.95 4.71
CA ALA A 11 -24.01 2.75 3.37
C ALA A 11 -23.00 3.03 2.23
N THR A 12 -22.22 4.12 2.32
CA THR A 12 -21.18 4.42 1.32
C THR A 12 -20.04 3.41 1.32
N ALA A 13 -19.58 2.98 2.50
CA ALA A 13 -18.51 1.99 2.61
C ALA A 13 -18.97 0.61 2.08
N CYS A 14 -20.22 0.23 2.37
CA CYS A 14 -20.84 -0.97 1.82
C CYS A 14 -20.88 -0.92 0.29
N LYS A 15 -21.34 0.20 -0.29
CA LYS A 15 -21.37 0.36 -1.75
C LYS A 15 -19.97 0.23 -2.39
N ILE A 16 -18.96 0.86 -1.81
CA ILE A 16 -17.56 0.75 -2.30
C ILE A 16 -17.07 -0.70 -2.21
N LEU A 17 -17.38 -1.39 -1.11
CA LEU A 17 -16.99 -2.79 -0.93
C LEU A 17 -17.65 -3.70 -1.98
N ASP A 18 -18.94 -3.50 -2.25
CA ASP A 18 -19.66 -4.29 -3.26
C ASP A 18 -19.12 -4.03 -4.68
N GLU A 19 -18.88 -2.77 -5.03
CA GLU A 19 -18.34 -2.39 -6.35
C GLU A 19 -16.91 -2.89 -6.56
N GLY A 20 -16.09 -2.91 -5.51
CA GLY A 20 -14.69 -3.36 -5.54
C GLY A 20 -14.44 -4.79 -5.08
N PHE A 21 -15.50 -5.59 -4.86
CA PHE A 21 -15.38 -6.92 -4.26
C PHE A 21 -14.50 -7.87 -5.07
N GLU A 22 -14.72 -7.94 -6.39
CA GLU A 22 -13.97 -8.82 -7.29
C GLU A 22 -12.48 -8.48 -7.30
N ASP A 23 -12.14 -7.18 -7.38
CA ASP A 23 -10.76 -6.70 -7.35
C ASP A 23 -10.09 -7.04 -6.00
N ALA A 24 -10.81 -6.81 -4.89
CA ALA A 24 -10.30 -7.12 -3.55
C ALA A 24 -10.08 -8.63 -3.34
N MET A 25 -10.92 -9.47 -3.95
CA MET A 25 -10.83 -10.93 -3.85
C MET A 25 -9.72 -11.54 -4.70
N GLN A 26 -9.16 -10.81 -5.67
CA GLN A 26 -8.08 -11.32 -6.54
C GLN A 26 -6.86 -11.82 -5.75
N VAL A 27 -6.57 -11.23 -4.58
CA VAL A 27 -5.47 -11.65 -3.69
C VAL A 27 -5.59 -13.11 -3.23
N MET A 28 -6.80 -13.69 -3.26
CA MET A 28 -7.06 -15.07 -2.84
C MET A 28 -6.47 -16.11 -3.79
N VAL A 29 -6.14 -15.74 -5.03
CA VAL A 29 -5.45 -16.65 -5.96
C VAL A 29 -4.00 -16.88 -5.55
N LEU A 30 -3.40 -15.95 -4.79
CA LEU A 30 -2.00 -16.02 -4.42
C LEU A 30 -1.73 -17.06 -3.31
N PRO A 31 -0.51 -17.64 -3.28
CA PRO A 31 -0.03 -18.47 -2.19
C PRO A 31 -0.16 -17.77 -0.82
N GLU A 32 -0.40 -18.55 0.24
CA GLU A 32 -0.73 -18.03 1.57
C GLU A 32 0.38 -17.14 2.16
N ASN A 33 1.66 -17.48 1.95
CA ASN A 33 2.81 -16.69 2.38
C ASN A 33 2.84 -15.29 1.76
N ILE A 34 2.34 -15.13 0.54
CA ILE A 34 2.28 -13.87 -0.20
C ILE A 34 0.99 -13.12 0.14
N ARG A 35 -0.14 -13.83 0.14
CA ARG A 35 -1.48 -13.31 0.43
C ARG A 35 -1.54 -12.57 1.76
N GLN A 36 -0.92 -13.12 2.81
CA GLN A 36 -0.91 -12.48 4.14
C GLN A 36 -0.31 -11.07 4.12
N ARG A 37 0.66 -10.81 3.23
CA ARG A 37 1.34 -9.52 3.10
C ARG A 37 0.57 -8.58 2.17
N LEU A 38 0.13 -9.07 1.01
CA LEU A 38 -0.56 -8.27 -0.01
C LEU A 38 -2.02 -7.91 0.32
N ARG A 39 -2.71 -8.67 1.18
CA ARG A 39 -4.07 -8.33 1.61
C ARG A 39 -4.16 -7.08 2.49
N THR A 40 -3.02 -6.49 2.87
CA THR A 40 -2.94 -5.33 3.76
C THR A 40 -2.15 -4.21 3.12
N THR A 41 -2.46 -2.97 3.51
CA THR A 41 -1.77 -1.75 3.05
C THR A 41 -0.60 -1.33 3.96
N ASN A 42 -0.23 -2.14 4.96
CA ASN A 42 0.72 -1.77 6.01
C ASN A 42 2.07 -1.22 5.50
N VAL A 43 2.66 -1.84 4.46
CA VAL A 43 3.94 -1.38 3.90
C VAL A 43 3.78 -0.06 3.16
N LEU A 44 2.69 0.09 2.41
CA LEU A 44 2.39 1.34 1.70
C LEU A 44 2.09 2.47 2.68
N GLU A 45 1.34 2.21 3.75
CA GLU A 45 1.06 3.16 4.81
C GLU A 45 2.35 3.61 5.51
N ARG A 46 3.23 2.68 5.86
CA ARG A 46 4.54 2.99 6.44
C ARG A 46 5.40 3.83 5.48
N LEU A 47 5.42 3.50 4.19
CA LEU A 47 6.15 4.28 3.19
C LEU A 47 5.57 5.71 3.07
N ASN A 48 4.25 5.83 3.04
CA ASN A 48 3.57 7.12 3.00
C ASN A 48 3.84 7.96 4.26
N GLU A 49 3.91 7.35 5.43
CA GLU A 49 4.32 8.04 6.66
C GLU A 49 5.74 8.61 6.57
N GLU A 50 6.68 7.87 5.97
CA GLU A 50 8.05 8.35 5.72
C GLU A 50 8.07 9.56 4.77
N VAL A 51 7.26 9.52 3.71
CA VAL A 51 7.08 10.64 2.78
C VAL A 51 6.51 11.84 3.53
N ARG A 52 5.44 11.66 4.30
CA ARG A 52 4.80 12.73 5.10
C ARG A 52 5.76 13.32 6.14
N ARG A 53 6.65 12.51 6.73
CA ARG A 53 7.65 12.99 7.68
C ARG A 53 8.66 13.92 7.01
N ARG A 54 9.15 13.59 5.82
CA ARG A 54 10.07 14.44 5.04
C ARG A 54 9.38 15.69 4.50
N GLU A 55 8.15 15.56 4.01
CA GLU A 55 7.32 16.69 3.56
C GLU A 55 7.08 17.72 4.67
N ARG A 56 6.78 17.25 5.89
CA ARG A 56 6.46 18.11 7.05
C ARG A 56 7.57 19.11 7.40
N VAL A 57 8.83 18.75 7.14
CA VAL A 57 9.98 19.64 7.38
C VAL A 57 10.05 20.75 6.32
N VAL A 58 9.76 20.43 5.05
CA VAL A 58 9.84 21.38 3.93
C VAL A 58 8.66 22.36 3.93
N ARG A 59 7.45 21.90 4.29
CA ARG A 59 6.16 22.64 4.29
C ARG A 59 5.69 23.16 2.92
N ILE A 60 6.53 23.89 2.19
CA ILE A 60 6.21 24.48 0.88
C ILE A 60 7.38 24.22 -0.05
N PHE A 61 7.11 23.60 -1.21
CA PHE A 61 8.12 23.36 -2.21
C PHE A 61 8.15 24.49 -3.25
N PRO A 62 9.36 24.89 -3.71
CA PRO A 62 9.50 25.97 -4.68
C PRO A 62 9.09 25.58 -6.11
N ASN A 63 9.10 24.28 -6.44
CA ASN A 63 8.68 23.72 -7.73
C ASN A 63 8.49 22.20 -7.61
N CYS A 64 7.94 21.58 -8.66
CA CYS A 64 7.71 20.13 -8.73
C CYS A 64 9.00 19.32 -8.72
N ASP A 65 10.06 19.78 -9.40
CA ASP A 65 11.34 19.06 -9.46
C ASP A 65 11.97 18.87 -8.08
N SER A 66 11.84 19.86 -7.19
CA SER A 66 12.31 19.77 -5.81
C SER A 66 11.56 18.69 -5.02
N VAL A 67 10.25 18.52 -5.25
CA VAL A 67 9.45 17.44 -4.64
C VAL A 67 9.94 16.09 -5.16
N ILE A 68 10.07 15.96 -6.48
CA ILE A 68 10.51 14.73 -7.14
C ILE A 68 11.88 14.30 -6.62
N ARG A 69 12.83 15.23 -6.43
CA ARG A 69 14.16 14.91 -5.90
C ARG A 69 14.11 14.36 -4.49
N ILE A 70 13.34 14.98 -3.58
CA ILE A 70 13.30 14.55 -2.17
C ILE A 70 12.54 13.23 -2.01
N ILE A 71 11.38 13.10 -2.64
CA ILE A 71 10.61 11.86 -2.59
C ILE A 71 11.38 10.75 -3.32
N GLY A 72 11.95 11.05 -4.49
CA GLY A 72 12.77 10.12 -5.26
C GLY A 72 13.97 9.61 -4.45
N ALA A 73 14.70 10.49 -3.78
CA ALA A 73 15.81 10.08 -2.91
C ALA A 73 15.36 9.16 -1.77
N LEU A 74 14.20 9.43 -1.14
CA LEU A 74 13.61 8.53 -0.13
C LEU A 74 13.26 7.16 -0.73
N LEU A 75 12.64 7.13 -1.91
CA LEU A 75 12.24 5.89 -2.54
C LEU A 75 13.46 5.05 -2.95
N MET A 76 14.53 5.68 -3.44
CA MET A 76 15.79 5.01 -3.73
C MET A 76 16.42 4.41 -2.46
N GLU A 77 16.46 5.17 -1.36
CA GLU A 77 16.94 4.69 -0.06
C GLU A 77 16.15 3.45 0.41
N LYS A 78 14.82 3.46 0.24
CA LYS A 78 13.95 2.34 0.62
C LYS A 78 14.13 1.12 -0.29
N ASP A 79 14.33 1.34 -1.59
CA ASP A 79 14.60 0.27 -2.54
C ASP A 79 15.91 -0.45 -2.22
N ASP A 80 16.97 0.31 -1.93
CA ASP A 80 18.27 -0.23 -1.50
C ASP A 80 18.14 -1.03 -0.19
N GLU A 81 17.40 -0.49 0.79
CA GLU A 81 17.13 -1.16 2.08
C GLU A 81 16.40 -2.50 1.89
N TRP A 82 15.35 -2.52 1.07
CA TRP A 82 14.55 -3.72 0.82
C TRP A 82 15.29 -4.77 -0.01
N THR A 83 16.09 -4.34 -0.99
CA THR A 83 16.91 -5.23 -1.81
C THR A 83 18.03 -5.86 -0.99
N SER A 84 18.61 -5.11 -0.06
CA SER A 84 19.71 -5.58 0.80
C SER A 84 19.23 -6.37 2.03
N ALA A 85 17.92 -6.39 2.30
CA ALA A 85 17.37 -7.03 3.48
C ALA A 85 17.60 -8.56 3.45
N PRO A 86 18.08 -9.16 4.57
CA PRO A 86 18.34 -10.60 4.61
C PRO A 86 17.06 -11.45 4.54
N ARG A 87 15.90 -10.86 4.83
CA ARG A 87 14.59 -11.49 4.70
C ARG A 87 13.77 -10.75 3.66
N LYS A 88 13.39 -11.44 2.59
CA LYS A 88 12.57 -10.85 1.52
C LYS A 88 11.14 -10.63 2.00
N TYR A 89 10.63 -9.43 1.72
CA TYR A 89 9.25 -9.07 2.03
C TYR A 89 8.22 -9.71 1.08
N LEU A 90 8.61 -10.08 -0.13
CA LEU A 90 7.79 -10.95 -0.99
C LEU A 90 8.71 -12.00 -1.59
N GLU A 91 8.29 -13.26 -1.51
CA GLU A 91 9.01 -14.37 -2.11
C GLU A 91 8.00 -15.17 -2.94
N PHE A 92 8.12 -15.02 -4.25
CA PHE A 92 7.34 -15.78 -5.21
C PHE A 92 8.11 -17.06 -5.53
N ASP A 93 7.52 -18.22 -5.22
CA ASP A 93 8.00 -19.46 -5.82
C ASP A 93 7.61 -19.44 -7.30
N ARG A 94 8.60 -19.60 -8.18
CA ARG A 94 8.38 -19.62 -9.64
C ARG A 94 7.57 -20.84 -10.10
N ASN A 95 7.38 -21.84 -9.23
CA ASN A 95 6.63 -23.04 -9.54
C ASN A 95 5.15 -22.99 -9.10
N GLU A 96 4.71 -21.91 -8.45
CA GLU A 96 3.34 -21.76 -7.90
C GLU A 96 2.53 -20.62 -8.57
N ILE A 97 2.96 -20.15 -9.75
CA ILE A 97 2.25 -19.14 -10.57
C ILE A 97 1.83 -19.74 -11.91
#